data_AF-A0A9J5X3R3-F1
#
_entry.id   AF-A0A9J5X3R3-F1
#
_cell.length_a   1.000
_cell.length_b   1.000
_cell.length_c   1.000
_cell.angle_alpha   90.00
_cell.angle_beta   90.00
_cell.angle_gamma   90.00
#
_symmetry.space_group_name_H-M   'P 1'
#
loop_
_entity.id
_entity.type
_entity.pdbx_description
1 polymer ?
#
loop_
_entity_poly.entity_id
_entity_poly.type
_entity_poly.pdbx_seq_one_letter_code
_entity_poly.pdbx_strand_id
1 'polypeptide(L)'
;MTIDEIVDTILGTKSGYIKGLGYGPKPNTTRSTQRRTTELEDSLKKAKQEAGEMLKKFKKHSRRIWQVIVRSLERISNVLCLLKYFNKVLYFHNASFLASDMCDIAAVRIAHIGASLDVLLVAAAE
;
A
#
# COMPACT_ATOMS: atom_id res chain seq x y z
N MET A 1 43.28 52.51 -58.66
CA MET A 1 43.51 51.23 -57.97
C MET A 1 44.11 51.53 -56.61
N THR A 2 43.27 51.53 -55.58
CA THR A 2 43.68 51.78 -54.20
C THR A 2 44.17 50.48 -53.56
N ILE A 3 44.95 50.58 -52.48
CA ILE A 3 45.52 49.40 -51.79
C ILE A 3 44.41 48.42 -51.39
N ASP A 4 43.25 48.93 -50.98
CA ASP A 4 42.10 48.12 -50.59
C ASP A 4 41.51 47.30 -51.76
N GLU A 5 41.47 47.86 -52.97
CA GLU A 5 40.99 47.17 -54.19
C GLU A 5 41.95 46.05 -54.63
N ILE A 6 43.26 46.24 -54.46
CA ILE A 6 44.28 45.21 -54.74
C ILE A 6 44.14 44.06 -53.75
N VAL A 7 43.94 44.37 -52.48
CA VAL A 7 43.81 43.39 -51.39
C VAL A 7 42.55 42.53 -51.57
N ASP A 8 41.41 43.12 -51.91
CA ASP A 8 40.17 42.37 -52.16
C ASP A 8 40.23 41.50 -53.43
N THR A 9 41.00 41.91 -54.44
CA THR A 9 41.19 41.14 -55.68
C THR A 9 42.08 39.91 -55.46
N ILE A 10 43.10 40.01 -54.60
CA ILE A 10 44.05 38.92 -54.32
C ILE A 10 43.54 38.00 -53.20
N LEU A 11 42.92 38.54 -52.16
CA LEU A 11 42.49 37.78 -50.98
C LEU A 11 40.99 37.42 -50.98
N GLY A 12 40.21 37.93 -51.94
CA GLY A 12 38.75 37.85 -51.97
C GLY A 12 38.10 38.85 -51.02
N THR A 13 36.90 39.33 -51.36
CA THR A 13 36.10 40.25 -50.51
C THR A 13 36.07 39.75 -49.06
N LYS A 14 36.66 40.51 -48.13
CA LYS A 14 36.75 40.17 -46.70
C LYS A 14 35.36 39.83 -46.12
N SER A 15 35.02 38.56 -46.04
CA SER A 15 33.73 38.11 -45.54
C SER A 15 33.74 38.06 -43.99
N GLY A 16 33.34 39.16 -43.35
CA GLY A 16 32.99 39.13 -41.91
C GLY A 16 32.06 37.95 -41.62
N TYR A 17 32.21 37.19 -40.54
CA TYR A 17 32.41 37.52 -39.14
C TYR A 17 33.18 36.39 -38.41
N ILE A 18 34.22 36.83 -37.69
CA ILE A 18 35.16 36.04 -36.90
C ILE A 18 34.76 36.02 -35.42
N LYS A 19 34.33 34.87 -34.87
CA LYS A 19 34.26 34.67 -33.39
C LYS A 19 35.49 33.90 -32.91
N GLY A 20 36.53 34.65 -32.56
CA GLY A 20 37.88 34.08 -32.42
C GLY A 20 38.67 34.24 -33.73
N LEU A 21 38.41 33.44 -34.78
CA LEU A 21 39.06 33.58 -36.11
C LEU A 21 38.23 33.28 -37.42
N GLY A 22 36.92 32.99 -37.42
CA GLY A 22 36.17 32.47 -38.62
C GLY A 22 35.54 33.43 -39.67
N TYR A 23 35.37 33.07 -40.94
CA TYR A 23 34.75 33.95 -41.97
C TYR A 23 33.23 33.67 -42.19
N GLY A 24 32.43 34.69 -42.52
CA GLY A 24 30.97 34.60 -42.82
C GLY A 24 29.99 35.12 -41.74
N PRO A 25 28.72 35.48 -42.05
CA PRO A 25 27.85 36.33 -41.22
C PRO A 25 27.64 35.86 -39.76
N LYS A 26 27.64 36.82 -38.81
CA LYS A 26 27.57 36.55 -37.37
C LYS A 26 26.38 35.67 -37.00
N PRO A 27 26.60 34.47 -36.41
CA PRO A 27 25.50 33.63 -35.95
C PRO A 27 24.72 34.38 -34.87
N ASN A 28 23.42 34.65 -35.12
CA ASN A 28 22.51 35.27 -34.16
C ASN A 28 22.21 34.31 -33.01
N THR A 29 23.19 34.17 -32.11
CA THR A 29 23.21 33.23 -30.99
C THR A 29 22.02 33.47 -30.04
N THR A 30 21.60 34.73 -29.89
CA THR A 30 20.52 35.15 -29.00
C THR A 30 19.16 34.55 -29.37
N ARG A 31 18.81 34.53 -30.68
CA ARG A 31 17.51 34.03 -31.15
C ARG A 31 17.40 32.51 -31.10
N SER A 32 18.50 31.81 -31.39
CA SER A 32 18.57 30.34 -31.29
C SER A 32 18.50 29.87 -29.83
N THR A 33 19.15 30.58 -28.91
CA THR A 33 19.07 30.29 -27.47
C THR A 33 17.67 30.60 -26.91
N GLN A 34 17.02 31.66 -27.38
CA GLN A 34 15.65 32.00 -26.97
C GLN A 34 14.62 30.95 -27.43
N ARG A 35 14.71 30.46 -28.68
CA ARG A 35 13.82 29.37 -29.14
C ARG A 35 14.01 28.07 -28.36
N ARG A 36 15.26 27.69 -28.11
CA ARG A 36 15.57 26.48 -27.33
C ARG A 36 15.08 26.57 -25.89
N THR A 37 15.13 27.75 -25.28
CA THR A 37 14.64 27.94 -23.91
C THR A 37 13.11 27.88 -23.83
N THR A 38 12.39 28.46 -24.79
CA THR A 38 10.92 28.34 -24.85
C THR A 38 10.46 26.90 -25.08
N GLU A 39 11.13 26.16 -25.96
CA GLU A 39 10.83 24.73 -26.20
C GLU A 39 11.09 23.88 -24.95
N LEU A 40 12.14 24.19 -24.19
CA LEU A 40 12.46 23.52 -22.93
C LEU A 40 11.44 23.84 -21.84
N GLU A 41 10.97 25.09 -21.75
CA GLU A 41 9.93 25.49 -20.80
C GLU A 41 8.59 24.81 -21.08
N ASP A 42 8.21 24.71 -22.35
CA ASP A 42 6.97 24.03 -22.75
C ASP A 42 7.06 22.52 -22.50
N SER A 43 8.22 21.92 -22.78
CA SER A 43 8.51 20.52 -22.45
C SER A 43 8.46 20.28 -20.94
N LEU A 44 8.99 21.20 -20.14
CA LEU A 44 8.96 21.13 -18.68
C LEU A 44 7.53 21.25 -18.15
N LYS A 45 6.71 22.16 -18.69
CA LYS A 45 5.30 22.31 -18.31
C LYS A 45 4.52 21.03 -18.60
N LYS A 46 4.71 20.45 -19.79
CA LYS A 46 4.07 19.19 -20.20
C LYS A 46 4.48 18.04 -19.28
N ALA A 47 5.78 17.89 -19.00
CA ALA A 47 6.28 16.85 -18.10
C ALA A 47 5.71 17.00 -16.67
N LYS A 48 5.61 18.24 -16.15
CA LYS A 48 4.97 18.50 -14.84
C LYS A 48 3.49 18.14 -14.84
N GLN A 49 2.78 18.43 -15.92
CA GLN A 49 1.35 18.09 -16.03
C GLN A 49 1.16 16.56 -16.08
N GLU A 50 1.93 15.85 -16.89
CA GLU A 50 1.88 14.39 -17.00
C GLU A 50 2.23 13.72 -15.66
N ALA A 51 3.28 14.20 -14.97
CA ALA A 51 3.63 13.73 -13.63
C ALA A 51 2.49 13.98 -12.63
N GLY A 52 1.84 15.15 -12.70
CA GLY A 52 0.68 15.47 -11.87
C GLY A 52 -0.52 14.57 -12.13
N GLU A 53 -0.80 14.24 -13.39
CA GLU A 53 -1.87 13.32 -13.78
C GLU A 53 -1.58 11.88 -13.34
N MET A 54 -0.35 11.42 -13.51
CA MET A 54 0.08 10.11 -13.01
C MET A 54 -0.05 10.02 -11.49
N LEU A 55 0.37 11.05 -10.76
CA LEU A 55 0.21 11.10 -9.30
C LEU A 55 -1.26 11.05 -8.88
N LYS A 56 -2.14 11.77 -9.58
CA LYS A 56 -3.59 11.73 -9.33
C LYS A 56 -4.16 10.32 -9.58
N LYS A 57 -3.79 9.69 -10.69
CA LYS A 57 -4.21 8.32 -11.02
C LYS A 57 -3.70 7.32 -9.98
N PHE A 58 -2.44 7.43 -9.57
CA PHE A 58 -1.84 6.58 -8.54
C PHE A 58 -2.54 6.74 -7.19
N LYS A 59 -2.75 7.99 -6.73
CA LYS A 59 -3.49 8.27 -5.48
C LYS A 59 -4.91 7.68 -5.51
N LYS A 60 -5.61 7.78 -6.64
CA LYS A 60 -6.95 7.19 -6.82
C LYS A 60 -6.93 5.66 -6.71
N HIS A 61 -5.99 5.00 -7.36
CA HIS A 61 -5.84 3.54 -7.29
C HIS A 61 -5.44 3.08 -5.89
N SER A 62 -4.45 3.73 -5.28
CA SER A 62 -4.02 3.47 -3.91
C SER A 62 -5.20 3.59 -2.93
N ARG A 63 -6.04 4.62 -3.04
CA ARG A 63 -7.24 4.78 -2.21
C ARG A 63 -8.25 3.64 -2.39
N ARG A 64 -8.48 3.19 -3.62
CA ARG A 64 -9.39 2.06 -3.89
C ARG A 64 -8.87 0.77 -3.27
N ILE A 65 -7.59 0.48 -3.43
CA ILE A 65 -6.94 -0.70 -2.84
C ILE A 65 -7.06 -0.64 -1.31
N TRP A 66 -6.78 0.52 -0.72
CA TRP A 66 -6.90 0.72 0.73
C TRP A 66 -8.33 0.44 1.23
N GLN A 67 -9.35 0.93 0.52
CA GLN A 67 -10.75 0.68 0.89
C GLN A 67 -11.11 -0.80 0.84
N VAL A 68 -10.60 -1.55 -0.13
CA VAL A 68 -10.81 -3.01 -0.22
C VAL A 68 -10.14 -3.70 0.97
N ILE A 69 -8.90 -3.35 1.30
CA ILE A 69 -8.16 -3.93 2.43
C ILE A 69 -8.91 -3.67 3.74
N VAL A 70 -9.32 -2.42 4.01
CA VAL A 70 -10.05 -2.06 5.24
C VAL A 70 -11.34 -2.87 5.38
N ARG A 71 -12.15 -2.93 4.31
CA ARG A 71 -13.40 -3.72 4.33
C ARG A 71 -13.16 -5.21 4.57
N SER A 72 -12.09 -5.77 3.98
CA SER A 72 -11.71 -7.16 4.22
C SER A 72 -11.27 -7.39 5.66
N LEU A 73 -10.50 -6.47 6.25
CA LEU A 73 -10.08 -6.55 7.66
C LEU A 73 -11.27 -6.45 8.62
N GLU A 74 -12.23 -5.58 8.36
CA GLU A 74 -13.47 -5.50 9.15
C GLU A 74 -14.24 -6.83 9.12
N ARG A 75 -14.39 -7.45 7.94
CA ARG A 75 -15.03 -8.76 7.81
C ARG A 75 -14.29 -9.85 8.59
N ILE A 76 -12.96 -9.89 8.49
CA ILE A 76 -12.12 -10.85 9.22
C ILE A 76 -12.28 -10.64 10.73
N SER A 77 -12.26 -9.39 11.19
CA SER A 77 -12.44 -9.04 12.61
C SER A 77 -13.78 -9.53 13.14
N ASN A 78 -14.87 -9.34 12.38
CA ASN A 78 -16.20 -9.82 12.75
C ASN A 78 -16.26 -11.35 12.87
N VAL A 79 -15.66 -12.07 11.91
CA VAL A 79 -15.59 -13.54 11.95
C VAL A 79 -14.80 -14.02 13.15
N LEU A 80 -13.64 -13.40 13.44
CA LEU A 80 -12.83 -13.72 14.62
C LEU A 80 -13.60 -13.46 15.92
N CYS A 81 -14.39 -12.39 15.99
CA CYS A 81 -15.24 -12.10 17.14
C CYS A 81 -16.29 -13.21 17.37
N LEU A 82 -16.97 -13.63 16.29
CA LEU A 82 -17.92 -14.74 16.35
C LEU A 82 -17.25 -16.06 16.77
N LEU A 83 -16.08 -16.38 16.20
CA LEU A 83 -15.33 -17.59 16.59
C LEU A 83 -14.96 -17.57 18.07
N LYS A 84 -14.53 -16.43 18.61
CA LYS A 84 -14.24 -16.28 20.05
C LYS A 84 -15.50 -16.49 20.89
N TYR A 85 -16.65 -15.95 20.45
CA TYR A 85 -17.93 -16.17 21.13
C TYR A 85 -18.32 -17.65 21.14
N PHE A 86 -18.28 -18.32 19.99
CA PHE A 86 -18.59 -19.75 19.90
C PHE A 86 -17.65 -20.61 20.74
N ASN A 87 -16.35 -20.31 20.74
CA ASN A 87 -15.38 -21.02 21.57
C ASN A 87 -15.74 -20.89 23.07
N LYS A 88 -16.12 -19.68 23.53
CA LYS A 88 -16.57 -19.46 24.91
C LYS A 88 -17.83 -20.26 25.25
N VAL A 89 -18.81 -20.31 24.35
CA VAL A 89 -20.06 -21.07 24.53
C VAL A 89 -19.78 -22.58 24.58
N LEU A 90 -18.94 -23.10 23.68
CA LEU A 90 -18.54 -24.50 23.68
C LEU A 90 -17.79 -24.88 24.97
N TYR A 91 -16.90 -24.01 25.45
CA TYR A 91 -16.20 -24.22 26.70
C TYR A 91 -17.17 -24.31 27.89
N PHE A 92 -18.18 -23.42 27.92
CA PHE A 92 -19.21 -23.43 28.96
C PHE A 92 -20.09 -24.68 28.90
N HIS A 93 -20.53 -25.10 27.72
CA HIS A 93 -21.33 -26.32 27.56
C HIS A 93 -20.52 -27.57 27.93
N ASN A 94 -19.25 -27.66 27.53
CA ASN A 94 -18.41 -28.79 27.88
C ASN A 94 -18.18 -28.89 29.39
N ALA A 95 -17.93 -27.76 30.06
CA ALA A 95 -17.81 -27.71 31.51
C ALA A 95 -19.12 -28.12 32.22
N SER A 96 -20.27 -27.66 31.70
CA SER A 96 -21.59 -27.99 32.27
C SER A 96 -21.94 -29.47 32.08
N PHE A 97 -21.62 -30.04 30.92
CA PHE A 97 -21.82 -31.47 30.63
C PHE A 97 -21.00 -32.34 31.58
N LEU A 98 -19.70 -32.04 31.74
CA LEU A 98 -18.84 -32.73 32.69
C LEU A 98 -19.34 -32.61 34.15
N ALA A 99 -19.86 -31.44 34.54
CA ALA A 99 -20.42 -31.23 35.87
C ALA A 99 -21.68 -32.07 36.12
N SER A 100 -22.54 -32.22 35.11
CA SER A 100 -23.73 -33.09 35.17
C SER A 100 -23.34 -34.55 35.35
N ASP A 101 -22.42 -35.05 34.51
CA ASP A 101 -21.93 -36.44 34.60
C ASP A 101 -21.32 -36.72 35.98
N MET A 102 -20.57 -35.78 36.55
CA MET A 102 -20.03 -35.92 37.90
C MET A 102 -21.12 -35.95 38.98
N CYS A 103 -22.20 -35.18 38.83
CA CYS A 103 -23.33 -35.20 39.76
C CYS A 103 -24.09 -36.53 39.68
N ASP A 104 -24.33 -37.06 38.48
CA ASP A 104 -25.01 -38.33 38.28
C ASP A 104 -24.20 -39.49 38.88
N ILE A 105 -22.88 -39.51 38.67
CA ILE A 105 -21.97 -40.49 39.29
C ILE A 105 -22.00 -40.38 40.83
N ALA A 106 -22.00 -39.17 41.37
CA ALA A 106 -22.08 -38.95 42.81
C ALA A 106 -23.42 -39.45 43.39
N ALA A 107 -24.53 -39.17 42.72
CA ALA A 107 -25.86 -39.62 43.14
C ALA A 107 -25.97 -41.15 43.17
N VAL A 108 -25.46 -41.85 42.16
CA VAL A 108 -25.41 -43.32 42.12
C VAL A 108 -24.58 -43.89 43.28
N ARG A 109 -23.43 -43.28 43.59
CA ARG A 109 -22.59 -43.69 44.72
C ARG A 109 -23.30 -43.52 46.07
N ILE A 110 -23.98 -42.39 46.28
CA ILE A 110 -24.73 -42.13 47.51
C ILE A 110 -25.86 -43.15 47.67
N ALA A 111 -26.61 -43.43 46.60
CA ALA A 111 -27.68 -44.43 46.63
C ALA A 111 -27.17 -45.83 46.97
N HIS A 112 -26.04 -46.25 46.40
CA HIS A 112 -25.42 -47.54 46.69
C HIS A 112 -24.96 -47.64 48.17
N ILE A 113 -24.39 -46.57 48.71
CA ILE A 113 -23.98 -46.50 50.12
C ILE A 113 -25.20 -46.59 51.03
N GLY A 114 -26.27 -45.84 50.73
CA GLY A 114 -27.54 -45.89 51.47
C GLY A 114 -28.15 -47.29 51.48
N ALA A 115 -28.25 -47.93 50.32
CA ALA A 115 -28.76 -49.30 50.22
C ALA A 115 -27.90 -50.31 51.01
N SER A 116 -26.57 -50.14 51.01
CA SER A 116 -25.67 -50.99 51.79
C SER A 116 -25.83 -50.78 53.30
N LEU A 117 -26.06 -49.53 53.73
CA LEU A 117 -26.35 -49.18 55.13
C LEU A 117 -27.69 -49.74 55.59
N ASP A 118 -28.73 -49.69 54.76
CA ASP A 118 -30.05 -50.25 55.10
C ASP A 118 -29.98 -51.76 55.32
N VAL A 119 -29.24 -52.49 54.47
CA VAL A 119 -29.00 -53.94 54.63
C VAL A 119 -28.26 -54.23 55.95
N LEU A 120 -27.24 -53.44 56.28
CA LEU A 120 -26.49 -53.57 57.53
C LEU A 120 -27.35 -53.24 58.76
N LEU A 121 -28.24 -52.24 58.65
CA LEU A 121 -29.13 -51.84 59.74
C LEU A 121 -30.18 -52.92 60.02
N VAL A 122 -30.74 -53.52 58.96
CA VAL A 122 -31.67 -54.66 59.07
C VAL A 122 -30.96 -55.87 59.69
N ALA A 123 -29.74 -56.19 59.23
CA ALA A 123 -28.95 -57.30 59.79
C ALA A 123 -28.51 -57.07 61.25
N ALA A 124 -28.43 -55.82 61.71
CA ALA A 124 -28.10 -55.47 63.09
C ALA A 124 -29.34 -55.39 64.02
N ALA A 125 -30.55 -55.46 63.47
CA ALA A 125 -31.81 -55.41 64.21
C ALA A 125 -32.45 -56.80 64.45
N GLU A 126 -31.86 -57.86 63.90
CA GLU A 126 -32.14 -59.28 64.20
C GLU A 126 -31.24 -59.82 65.30
#